data_AF-A0A7I8VH04-F1
#
_entry.id   AF-A0A7I8VH04-F1
#
_cell.length_a   1.000
_cell.length_b   1.000
_cell.length_c   1.000
_cell.angle_alpha   90.00
_cell.angle_beta   90.00
_cell.angle_gamma   90.00
#
_symmetry.space_group_name_H-M   'P 1'
#
loop_
_entity.id
_entity.type
_entity.pdbx_description
1 polymer ?
#
loop_
_entity_poly.entity_id
_entity_poly.type
_entity_poly.pdbx_seq_one_letter_code
_entity_poly.pdbx_strand_id
1 'polypeptide(L)'
;MANNLSQFEKDDTKAIVLRLINNLSMNIQNQKILQILIQPLIEIYLDKKHSKVIKLATIQCLTNLSTLNEYHYYFVEDTSQLLDRFDEEQDSSLKKGNLSVLVNLSSNNKYCHNFIHLPLPDCHNFITSEDYPDSTVQKKYFSFVNNILRNVERNLMEHCEEGTIGYCLLNN
;
A
#
# COMPACT_ATOMS: atom_id res chain seq x y z
N MET A 1 -32.46 -24.87 18.96
CA MET A 1 -31.18 -24.23 18.60
C MET A 1 -31.47 -22.76 18.31
N ALA A 2 -31.44 -21.90 19.33
CA ALA A 2 -31.62 -20.46 19.14
C ALA A 2 -30.24 -19.85 18.82
N ASN A 3 -30.13 -19.21 17.65
CA ASN A 3 -28.93 -18.51 17.22
C ASN A 3 -28.70 -17.29 18.13
N ASN A 4 -27.71 -17.38 19.02
CA ASN A 4 -27.23 -16.27 19.86
C ASN A 4 -26.38 -15.30 19.04
N LEU A 5 -26.98 -14.65 18.04
CA LEU A 5 -26.33 -13.56 17.30
C LEU A 5 -26.04 -12.33 18.19
N SER A 6 -26.65 -12.26 19.38
CA SER A 6 -26.41 -11.24 20.40
C SER A 6 -25.10 -11.40 21.18
N GLN A 7 -24.36 -12.49 20.97
CA GLN A 7 -23.07 -12.75 21.63
C GLN A 7 -21.87 -12.16 20.88
N PHE A 8 -22.05 -11.68 19.65
CA PHE A 8 -20.94 -11.07 18.91
C PHE A 8 -20.71 -9.65 19.40
N GLU A 9 -19.52 -9.38 19.91
CA GLU A 9 -19.11 -8.01 20.19
C GLU A 9 -19.11 -7.20 18.87
N LYS A 10 -19.22 -5.88 19.00
CA LYS A 10 -19.23 -4.97 17.83
C LYS A 10 -17.98 -5.16 16.96
N ASP A 11 -16.85 -5.51 17.57
CA ASP A 11 -15.59 -5.76 16.87
C ASP A 11 -15.55 -7.13 16.20
N ASP A 12 -16.18 -8.17 16.76
CA ASP A 12 -16.29 -9.49 16.12
C ASP A 12 -17.11 -9.41 14.83
N THR A 13 -18.23 -8.68 14.88
CA THR A 13 -19.08 -8.47 13.71
C THR A 13 -18.32 -7.74 12.61
N LYS A 14 -17.57 -6.68 12.96
CA LYS A 14 -16.74 -5.94 12.01
C LYS A 14 -15.65 -6.82 11.40
N ALA A 15 -14.95 -7.62 12.21
CA ALA A 15 -13.91 -8.52 11.74
C ALA A 15 -14.47 -9.56 10.74
N ILE A 16 -15.67 -10.09 11.02
CA ILE A 16 -16.37 -11.01 10.11
C ILE A 16 -16.70 -10.31 8.79
N VAL A 17 -17.25 -9.10 8.83
CA VAL A 17 -17.59 -8.32 7.63
C VAL A 17 -16.34 -8.03 6.80
N LEU A 18 -15.25 -7.58 7.42
CA LEU A 18 -13.98 -7.33 6.73
C LEU A 18 -13.41 -8.60 6.09
N ARG A 19 -13.51 -9.75 6.77
CA ARG A 19 -13.09 -11.03 6.19
C ARG A 19 -13.95 -11.43 4.98
N LEU A 20 -15.25 -11.17 5.01
CA LEU A 20 -16.13 -11.40 3.85
C LEU A 20 -15.76 -10.47 2.69
N ILE A 21 -15.54 -9.18 2.95
CA ILE A 21 -15.08 -8.21 1.96
C ILE A 21 -13.75 -8.66 1.35
N ASN A 22 -12.78 -9.08 2.19
CA ASN A 22 -11.49 -9.59 1.73
C ASN A 22 -11.68 -10.76 0.75
N ASN A 23 -12.50 -11.75 1.11
CA ASN A 23 -12.75 -12.90 0.25
C ASN A 23 -13.41 -12.52 -1.07
N LEU A 24 -14.39 -11.60 -1.04
CA LEU A 24 -15.03 -11.10 -2.25
C LEU A 24 -14.05 -10.32 -3.12
N SER A 25 -13.17 -9.52 -2.52
CA SER A 25 -12.19 -8.69 -3.22
C SER A 25 -11.10 -9.48 -3.95
N MET A 26 -10.96 -10.80 -3.71
CA MET A 26 -10.05 -11.63 -4.50
C MET A 26 -10.52 -11.82 -5.95
N ASN A 27 -11.81 -11.56 -6.25
CA ASN A 27 -12.35 -11.64 -7.59
C ASN A 27 -12.39 -10.25 -8.25
N ILE A 28 -11.74 -10.09 -9.40
CA ILE A 28 -11.64 -8.82 -10.16
C ILE A 28 -13.03 -8.21 -10.46
N GLN A 29 -14.05 -9.00 -10.77
CA GLN A 29 -15.38 -8.46 -11.05
C GLN A 29 -16.04 -7.89 -9.80
N ASN A 30 -15.82 -8.52 -8.64
CA ASN A 30 -16.31 -7.99 -7.37
C ASN A 30 -15.57 -6.70 -6.99
N GLN A 31 -14.28 -6.56 -7.32
CA GLN A 31 -13.54 -5.34 -7.02
C GLN A 31 -14.14 -4.10 -7.66
N LYS A 32 -14.78 -4.21 -8.84
CA LYS A 32 -15.51 -3.10 -9.48
C LYS A 32 -16.61 -2.52 -8.62
N ILE A 33 -17.26 -3.35 -7.80
CA ILE A 33 -18.30 -2.93 -6.87
C ILE A 33 -17.66 -2.48 -5.56
N LEU A 34 -16.66 -3.22 -5.08
CA LEU A 34 -16.02 -2.98 -3.79
C LEU A 34 -15.05 -1.79 -3.77
N GLN A 35 -14.67 -1.22 -4.92
CA GLN A 35 -13.79 -0.04 -5.00
C GLN A 35 -14.32 1.15 -4.17
N ILE A 36 -15.64 1.26 -4.01
CA ILE A 36 -16.27 2.32 -3.18
C ILE A 36 -15.89 2.22 -1.70
N LEU A 37 -15.43 1.04 -1.27
CA LEU A 37 -15.02 0.77 0.11
C LEU A 37 -13.56 1.15 0.37
N ILE A 38 -12.76 1.49 -0.65
CA ILE A 38 -11.33 1.78 -0.49
C ILE A 38 -11.13 2.89 0.54
N GLN A 39 -11.82 4.02 0.39
CA GLN A 39 -11.69 5.15 1.31
C GLN A 39 -12.11 4.80 2.75
N PRO A 40 -13.31 4.24 3.01
CA PRO A 40 -13.67 3.76 4.33
C PRO A 40 -12.68 2.74 4.93
N LEU A 41 -12.08 1.89 4.11
CA LEU A 41 -11.07 0.93 4.55
C LEU A 41 -9.76 1.63 4.93
N ILE A 42 -9.33 2.66 4.19
CA ILE A 42 -8.15 3.47 4.55
C ILE A 42 -8.39 4.16 5.90
N GLU A 43 -9.55 4.79 6.10
CA GLU A 43 -9.92 5.42 7.38
C GLU A 43 -9.85 4.43 8.55
N ILE A 44 -10.41 3.22 8.38
CA ILE A 44 -10.35 2.16 9.40
C ILE A 44 -8.91 1.73 9.68
N TYR A 45 -8.06 1.64 8.65
CA TYR A 45 -6.68 1.22 8.82
C TYR A 45 -5.85 2.27 9.58
N LEU A 46 -6.06 3.54 9.26
CA LEU A 46 -5.34 4.67 9.83
C LEU A 46 -5.82 5.03 11.26
N ASP A 47 -7.07 4.73 11.63
CA ASP A 47 -7.55 4.97 13.00
C ASP A 47 -6.78 4.12 14.03
N LYS A 48 -6.05 4.81 14.90
CA LYS A 48 -5.25 4.21 15.98
C LYS A 48 -6.11 3.45 17.01
N LYS A 49 -7.41 3.73 17.11
CA LYS A 49 -8.34 3.10 18.07
C LYS A 49 -8.77 1.68 17.69
N HIS A 50 -8.63 1.28 16.43
CA HIS A 50 -9.04 -0.05 16.00
C HIS A 50 -8.06 -1.13 16.45
N SER A 51 -8.62 -2.28 16.84
CA SER A 51 -7.85 -3.44 17.27
C SER A 51 -6.98 -3.99 16.13
N LYS A 52 -5.91 -4.70 16.48
CA LYS A 52 -5.01 -5.35 15.52
C LYS A 52 -5.77 -6.28 14.56
N VAL A 53 -6.77 -7.01 15.04
CA VAL A 53 -7.59 -7.93 14.23
C VAL A 53 -8.32 -7.17 13.12
N ILE A 54 -8.94 -6.03 13.47
CA ILE A 54 -9.62 -5.16 12.51
C ILE A 54 -8.61 -4.62 11.50
N LYS A 55 -7.48 -4.06 11.97
CA LYS A 55 -6.45 -3.51 11.07
C LYS A 55 -5.88 -4.55 10.10
N LEU A 56 -5.65 -5.78 10.57
CA LEU A 56 -5.16 -6.87 9.72
C LEU A 56 -6.19 -7.27 8.66
N ALA A 57 -7.47 -7.39 9.01
CA ALA A 57 -8.50 -7.71 8.05
C ALA A 57 -8.70 -6.57 7.03
N THR A 58 -8.63 -5.32 7.49
CA THR A 58 -8.71 -4.13 6.63
C THR A 58 -7.55 -4.06 5.64
N ILE A 59 -6.30 -4.24 6.10
CA ILE A 59 -5.14 -4.14 5.21
C ILE A 59 -5.08 -5.28 4.18
N GLN A 60 -5.64 -6.44 4.50
CA GLN A 60 -5.84 -7.53 3.54
C GLN A 60 -6.82 -7.13 2.42
N CYS A 61 -7.93 -6.49 2.77
CA CYS A 61 -8.88 -5.95 1.77
C CYS A 61 -8.20 -4.92 0.87
N LEU A 62 -7.48 -3.96 1.46
CA LEU A 62 -6.76 -2.91 0.72
C LEU A 62 -5.67 -3.49 -0.19
N THR A 63 -5.01 -4.57 0.22
CA THR A 63 -4.00 -5.26 -0.62
C THR A 63 -4.64 -5.82 -1.90
N ASN A 64 -5.81 -6.44 -1.80
CA ASN A 64 -6.53 -6.94 -2.97
C ASN A 64 -7.03 -5.79 -3.85
N LEU A 65 -7.66 -4.77 -3.25
CA LEU A 65 -8.24 -3.63 -3.96
C LEU A 65 -7.19 -2.69 -4.58
N SER A 66 -5.94 -2.71 -4.10
CA SER A 66 -4.82 -2.01 -4.73
C SER A 66 -4.18 -2.80 -5.88
N THR A 67 -4.62 -4.03 -6.19
CA THR A 67 -3.99 -4.82 -7.28
C THR A 67 -4.27 -4.22 -8.66
N LEU A 68 -5.42 -3.56 -8.85
CA LEU A 68 -5.78 -2.97 -10.14
C LEU A 68 -5.43 -1.48 -10.20
N ASN A 69 -4.63 -1.12 -11.19
CA ASN A 69 -4.16 0.26 -11.41
C ASN A 69 -5.30 1.29 -11.53
N GLU A 70 -6.44 0.89 -12.06
CA GLU A 70 -7.62 1.74 -12.24
C GLU A 70 -8.25 2.21 -10.91
N TYR A 71 -7.98 1.54 -9.79
CA TYR A 71 -8.48 1.95 -8.46
C TYR A 71 -7.47 2.76 -7.65
N HIS A 72 -6.25 2.95 -8.15
CA HIS A 72 -5.21 3.66 -7.39
C HIS A 72 -5.53 5.13 -7.15
N TYR A 73 -6.42 5.73 -7.94
CA TYR A 73 -6.85 7.11 -7.70
C TYR A 73 -7.51 7.30 -6.34
N TYR A 74 -8.15 6.27 -5.79
CA TYR A 74 -8.77 6.32 -4.47
C TYR A 74 -7.76 6.36 -3.32
N PHE A 75 -6.47 6.13 -3.57
CA PHE A 75 -5.42 6.10 -2.55
C PHE A 75 -4.56 7.38 -2.55
N VAL A 76 -4.74 8.27 -3.53
CA VAL A 76 -3.81 9.37 -3.79
C VAL A 76 -3.70 10.31 -2.58
N GLU A 77 -4.82 10.70 -2.00
CA GLU A 77 -4.85 11.66 -0.89
C GLU A 77 -4.22 11.11 0.40
N ASP A 78 -4.26 9.78 0.56
CA ASP A 78 -3.78 9.10 1.77
C ASP A 78 -2.39 8.51 1.63
N THR A 79 -1.73 8.70 0.48
CA THR A 79 -0.43 8.08 0.18
C THR A 79 0.62 8.45 1.24
N SER A 80 0.66 9.70 1.69
CA SER A 80 1.54 10.14 2.79
C SER A 80 1.19 9.45 4.11
N GLN A 81 -0.10 9.40 4.46
CA GLN A 81 -0.55 8.82 5.73
C GLN A 81 -0.30 7.31 5.78
N LEU A 82 -0.44 6.61 4.66
CA LEU A 82 -0.08 5.21 4.52
C LEU A 82 1.42 4.98 4.71
N LEU A 83 2.26 5.89 4.22
CA LEU A 83 3.71 5.82 4.41
C LEU A 83 4.09 6.09 5.87
N ASP A 84 3.56 7.15 6.48
CA ASP A 84 3.75 7.46 7.90
C ASP A 84 3.31 6.28 8.78
N ARG A 85 2.17 5.66 8.43
CA ARG A 85 1.65 4.49 9.15
C ARG A 85 2.59 3.29 9.06
N PHE A 86 3.28 3.09 7.93
CA PHE A 86 4.27 2.03 7.80
C PHE A 86 5.46 2.24 8.74
N ASP A 87 5.91 3.49 8.91
CA ASP A 87 7.02 3.85 9.79
C ASP A 87 6.68 3.70 11.27
N GLU A 88 5.49 4.13 11.67
CA GLU A 88 5.02 4.04 13.05
C GLU A 88 4.73 2.60 13.50
N GLU A 89 4.24 1.75 12.59
CA GLU A 89 3.80 0.41 12.92
C GLU A 89 4.96 -0.42 13.49
N GLN A 90 4.68 -1.33 14.42
CA GLN A 90 5.70 -2.23 14.98
C GLN A 90 5.35 -3.69 14.69
N ASP A 91 4.08 -3.96 14.40
CA ASP A 91 3.65 -5.30 14.03
C ASP A 91 4.09 -5.66 12.60
N SER A 92 4.90 -6.71 12.48
CA SER A 92 5.45 -7.16 11.19
C SER A 92 4.37 -7.56 10.18
N SER A 93 3.24 -8.10 10.62
CA SER A 93 2.14 -8.51 9.74
C SER A 93 1.40 -7.29 9.17
N LEU A 94 1.15 -6.27 10.00
CA LEU A 94 0.59 -5.00 9.55
C LEU A 94 1.56 -4.25 8.63
N LYS A 95 2.86 -4.20 8.94
CA LYS A 95 3.89 -3.63 8.05
C LYS A 95 3.90 -4.30 6.68
N LYS A 96 3.89 -5.64 6.66
CA LYS A 96 3.89 -6.44 5.43
C LYS A 96 2.65 -6.18 4.58
N GLY A 97 1.48 -6.07 5.22
CA GLY A 97 0.23 -5.70 4.54
C GLY A 97 0.33 -4.31 3.92
N ASN A 98 0.76 -3.31 4.70
CA ASN A 98 0.88 -1.94 4.22
C ASN A 98 1.89 -1.80 3.08
N LEU A 99 3.07 -2.41 3.20
CA LEU A 99 4.04 -2.46 2.11
C LEU A 99 3.47 -3.13 0.85
N SER A 100 2.58 -4.10 0.98
CA SER A 100 1.96 -4.71 -0.20
C SER A 100 1.09 -3.70 -0.94
N VAL A 101 0.33 -2.88 -0.22
CA VAL A 101 -0.42 -1.76 -0.80
C VAL A 101 0.54 -0.75 -1.45
N LEU A 102 1.58 -0.30 -0.73
CA LEU A 102 2.55 0.68 -1.24
C LEU A 102 3.31 0.17 -2.48
N VAL A 103 3.69 -1.11 -2.52
CA VAL A 103 4.30 -1.75 -3.70
C VAL A 103 3.34 -1.74 -4.88
N ASN A 104 2.06 -2.11 -4.66
CA ASN A 104 1.06 -2.08 -5.72
C ASN A 104 0.89 -0.65 -6.27
N LEU A 105 0.73 0.34 -5.40
CA LEU A 105 0.55 1.75 -5.79
C LEU A 105 1.77 2.30 -6.54
N SER A 106 2.97 2.07 -6.02
CA SER A 106 4.23 2.52 -6.66
C SER A 106 4.50 1.86 -8.01
N SER A 107 3.95 0.66 -8.27
CA SER A 107 4.08 0.00 -9.56
C SER A 107 3.31 0.70 -10.70
N ASN A 108 2.36 1.57 -10.36
CA ASN A 108 1.57 2.31 -11.32
C ASN A 108 2.24 3.65 -11.66
N ASN A 109 2.82 3.73 -12.86
CA ASN A 109 3.51 4.93 -13.35
C ASN A 109 2.68 6.21 -13.23
N LYS A 110 1.35 6.12 -13.38
CA LYS A 110 0.47 7.28 -13.30
C LYS A 110 0.46 7.92 -11.92
N TYR A 111 0.58 7.15 -10.84
CA TYR A 111 0.50 7.66 -9.46
C TYR A 111 1.80 7.50 -8.68
N CYS A 112 2.82 6.84 -9.26
CA CYS A 112 4.12 6.64 -8.62
C CYS A 112 4.80 7.97 -8.23
N HIS A 113 4.57 9.03 -9.00
CA HIS A 113 5.09 10.37 -8.72
C HIS A 113 4.64 10.93 -7.35
N ASN A 114 3.50 10.47 -6.81
CA ASN A 114 3.03 10.86 -5.48
C ASN A 114 3.99 10.46 -4.36
N PHE A 115 4.88 9.50 -4.60
CA PHE A 115 5.89 9.06 -3.63
C PHE A 115 7.21 9.84 -3.72
N ILE A 116 7.51 10.51 -4.84
CA ILE A 116 8.84 11.11 -5.10
C ILE A 116 9.17 12.21 -4.09
N HIS A 117 8.17 12.95 -3.63
CA HIS A 117 8.34 14.09 -2.71
C HIS A 117 8.18 13.71 -1.24
N LEU A 118 7.81 12.46 -0.95
CA LEU A 118 7.60 12.01 0.41
C LEU A 118 8.93 11.55 1.02
N PRO A 119 9.16 11.82 2.32
CA PRO A 119 10.30 11.25 3.02
C PRO A 119 10.16 9.73 3.01
N LEU A 120 11.13 9.03 2.43
CA LEU A 120 11.11 7.58 2.46
C LEU A 120 11.48 7.09 3.87
N PRO A 121 10.82 6.04 4.36
CA PRO A 121 11.19 5.33 5.58
C PRO A 121 12.69 5.07 5.65
N ASP A 122 13.32 5.30 6.81
CA ASP A 122 14.76 5.05 6.98
C ASP A 122 15.10 3.57 6.70
N CYS A 123 15.85 3.34 5.62
CA CYS A 123 16.25 2.01 5.19
C CYS A 123 17.22 1.33 6.17
N HIS A 124 17.87 2.10 7.06
CA HIS A 124 18.85 1.58 8.01
C HIS A 124 18.25 0.51 8.91
N ASN A 125 17.05 0.75 9.46
CA ASN A 125 16.34 -0.19 10.32
C ASN A 125 15.94 -1.49 9.61
N PHE A 126 15.79 -1.48 8.28
CA PHE A 126 15.42 -2.66 7.51
C PHE A 126 16.63 -3.47 7.05
N ILE A 127 17.77 -2.83 6.84
CA ILE A 127 19.00 -3.45 6.32
C ILE A 127 19.82 -4.10 7.45
N THR A 128 19.85 -3.50 8.64
CA THR A 128 20.78 -3.90 9.71
C THR A 128 20.16 -4.73 10.81
N SER A 129 18.82 -4.81 10.92
CA SER A 129 18.22 -5.56 12.01
C SER A 129 18.33 -7.06 11.75
N GLU A 130 19.07 -7.76 12.60
CA GLU A 130 18.91 -9.20 12.81
C GLU A 130 17.47 -9.55 13.30
N ASP A 131 16.69 -8.54 13.71
CA ASP A 131 15.33 -8.62 14.24
C ASP A 131 14.20 -8.82 13.21
N TYR A 132 14.48 -8.78 11.90
CA TYR A 132 13.51 -9.16 10.85
C TYR A 132 13.85 -10.52 10.23
N PRO A 133 13.44 -11.64 10.85
CA PRO A 133 13.60 -12.96 10.24
C PRO A 133 12.73 -13.14 8.98
N ASP A 134 11.71 -12.29 8.79
CA ASP A 134 10.89 -12.29 7.57
C ASP A 134 11.51 -11.41 6.47
N SER A 135 12.38 -12.03 5.66
CA SER A 135 12.95 -11.43 4.44
C SER A 135 11.89 -10.84 3.48
N THR A 136 10.61 -11.17 3.65
CA THR A 136 9.52 -10.64 2.83
C THR A 136 9.30 -9.14 3.04
N VAL A 137 9.41 -8.62 4.27
CA VAL A 137 9.22 -7.18 4.56
C VAL A 137 10.30 -6.37 3.84
N GLN A 138 11.56 -6.78 4.00
CA GLN A 138 12.69 -6.18 3.29
C GLN A 138 12.52 -6.24 1.77
N LYS A 139 12.20 -7.41 1.21
CA LYS A 139 11.99 -7.56 -0.25
C LYS A 139 10.89 -6.65 -0.78
N LYS A 140 9.78 -6.51 -0.05
CA LYS A 140 8.68 -5.60 -0.43
C LYS A 140 9.11 -4.15 -0.34
N TYR A 141 9.82 -3.76 0.71
CA TYR A 141 10.36 -2.42 0.85
C TYR A 141 11.31 -2.08 -0.31
N PHE A 142 12.27 -2.94 -0.63
CA PHE A 142 13.15 -2.74 -1.79
C PHE A 142 12.39 -2.70 -3.11
N SER A 143 11.34 -3.51 -3.27
CA SER A 143 10.49 -3.46 -4.46
C SER A 143 9.77 -2.11 -4.58
N PHE A 144 9.25 -1.58 -3.47
CA PHE A 144 8.62 -0.27 -3.40
C PHE A 144 9.60 0.84 -3.80
N VAL A 145 10.78 0.89 -3.19
CA VAL A 145 11.81 1.89 -3.52
C VAL A 145 12.26 1.77 -4.98
N ASN A 146 12.49 0.54 -5.46
CA ASN A 146 12.89 0.30 -6.85
C ASN A 146 11.82 0.73 -7.86
N ASN A 147 10.53 0.59 -7.55
CA ASN A 147 9.45 1.10 -8.40
C ASN A 147 9.52 2.63 -8.54
N ILE A 148 9.78 3.34 -7.43
CA ILE A 148 9.94 4.80 -7.41
C ILE A 148 11.15 5.22 -8.25
N LEU A 149 12.32 4.58 -8.01
CA LEU A 149 13.55 4.89 -8.75
C LEU A 149 13.38 4.69 -10.26
N ARG A 150 12.77 3.58 -10.68
CA ARG A 150 12.49 3.31 -12.10
C ARG A 150 11.53 4.32 -12.72
N ASN A 151 10.57 4.83 -11.94
CA ASN A 151 9.67 5.86 -12.42
C ASN A 151 10.41 7.19 -12.62
N VAL A 152 11.29 7.58 -11.69
CA VAL A 152 12.16 8.75 -11.82
C VAL A 152 13.06 8.63 -13.06
N GLU A 153 13.72 7.48 -13.25
CA GLU A 153 14.56 7.23 -14.43
C GLU A 153 13.78 7.36 -15.73
N ARG A 154 12.57 6.79 -15.82
CA ARG A 154 11.72 6.92 -17.02
C ARG A 154 11.34 8.37 -17.30
N ASN A 155 10.90 9.10 -16.28
CA ASN A 155 10.54 10.50 -16.44
C ASN A 155 11.75 11.32 -16.93
N LEU A 156 12.96 11.08 -16.39
CA LEU A 156 14.17 11.74 -16.86
C LEU A 156 14.49 11.41 -18.32
N MET A 157 14.32 10.15 -18.74
CA MET A 157 14.57 9.72 -20.12
C MET A 157 13.55 10.30 -21.11
N GLU A 158 12.26 10.34 -20.76
CA GLU A 158 11.21 10.96 -21.59
C GLU A 158 11.48 12.46 -21.79
N HIS A 159 11.96 13.17 -20.76
CA HIS A 159 12.34 14.57 -20.88
C HIS A 159 13.64 14.78 -21.68
N CYS A 160 14.54 13.79 -21.71
CA CYS A 160 15.74 13.80 -22.57
C CYS A 160 15.41 13.49 -24.05
N GLU A 161 14.39 12.68 -24.31
CA GLU A 161 13.94 12.39 -25.68
C GLU A 161 13.09 13.53 -26.27
N GLU A 162 12.30 14.24 -25.45
CA GLU A 162 11.58 15.45 -25.86
C GLU A 162 12.47 16.72 -25.85
N GLY A 163 13.60 16.67 -25.14
CA GLY A 163 14.58 17.74 -25.04
C GLY A 163 15.99 17.24 -25.32
N THR A 164 16.39 17.33 -26.59
CA THR A 164 17.80 17.30 -27.08
C THR A 164 18.28 15.97 -27.69
N ILE A 165 17.82 15.70 -28.92
CA ILE A 165 18.77 15.31 -29.96
C ILE A 165 19.62 16.56 -30.27
N GLY A 166 20.84 16.61 -29.72
CA GLY A 166 21.88 17.56 -30.13
C GLY A 166 22.29 18.59 -29.08
N TYR A 167 23.37 18.32 -28.34
CA TYR A 167 24.54 19.22 -28.18
C TYR A 167 25.34 19.15 -26.86
N CYS A 168 24.96 18.39 -25.82
CA CYS A 168 25.63 18.56 -24.51
C CYS A 168 26.56 17.44 -24.00
N LEU A 169 26.88 16.39 -24.77
CA LEU A 169 27.85 15.35 -24.31
C LEU A 169 29.11 15.20 -25.17
N LEU A 170 29.45 16.18 -26.02
CA LEU A 170 30.69 16.14 -26.82
C LEU A 170 31.62 17.35 -26.66
N ASN A 171 31.34 18.31 -25.77
CA ASN A 171 32.30 19.36 -25.46
C ASN A 171 32.18 19.78 -24.00
N ASN A 172 33.00 19.17 -23.12
CA ASN A 172 33.79 19.81 -22.08
C ASN A 172 34.61 18.75 -21.34
#